data_AF-A0A955VA87-F1
#
_entry.id   AF-A0A955VA87-F1
#
_cell.length_a   1.000
_cell.length_b   1.000
_cell.length_c   1.000
_cell.angle_alpha   90.00
_cell.angle_beta   90.00
_cell.angle_gamma   90.00
#
_symmetry.space_group_name_H-M   'P 1'
#
loop_
_entity.id
_entity.type
_entity.pdbx_description
1 polymer ?
#
loop_
_entity_poly.entity_id
_entity_poly.type
_entity_poly.pdbx_seq_one_letter_code
_entity_poly.pdbx_strand_id
1 'polypeptide(L)' 'RHLRRAFSDCVGVGPRDFARATRLQRALRLAANAPSWGEVAAAAGYYDQAHLNGEFRDLLGLTPSAFAARRE' A
#
# COMPACT_ATOMS: atom_id res chain seq x y z
N ARG A 1 -19.72 -14.23 -3.20
CA ARG A 1 -20.27 -13.68 -1.93
C ARG A 1 -19.79 -14.45 -0.70
N HIS A 2 -19.75 -15.79 -0.74
CA HIS A 2 -19.29 -16.65 0.36
C HIS A 2 -17.81 -16.41 0.73
N LEU A 3 -16.92 -16.35 -0.27
CA LEU A 3 -15.48 -16.18 -0.08
C LEU A 3 -15.09 -14.86 0.63
N ARG A 4 -15.81 -13.77 0.34
CA ARG A 4 -15.61 -12.48 1.02
C ARG A 4 -15.97 -12.55 2.50
N ARG A 5 -17.07 -13.23 2.82
CA ARG A 5 -17.57 -13.35 4.20
C ARG A 5 -16.65 -14.25 5.02
N ALA A 6 -16.34 -15.43 4.48
CA ALA A 6 -15.40 -16.37 5.11
C ALA A 6 -14.02 -15.74 5.35
N PHE A 7 -13.49 -14.96 4.40
CA PHE A 7 -12.23 -14.25 4.60
C PHE A 7 -12.30 -13.24 5.75
N SER A 8 -13.36 -12.43 5.78
CA SER A 8 -13.53 -11.44 6.86
C SER A 8 -13.79 -12.09 8.22
N ASP A 9 -14.49 -13.21 8.26
CA ASP A 9 -14.71 -13.96 9.51
C ASP A 9 -13.39 -14.53 10.07
N CYS A 10 -12.41 -14.87 9.22
CA CYS A 10 -11.09 -15.35 9.64
C CYS A 10 -10.05 -14.25 9.90
N VAL A 11 -10.06 -13.17 9.11
CA VAL A 11 -8.99 -12.14 9.08
C VAL A 11 -9.42 -10.83 9.76
N GLY A 12 -10.73 -10.65 10.01
CA GLY A 12 -11.30 -9.45 10.65
C GLY A 12 -11.47 -8.24 9.73
N VAL A 13 -10.98 -8.30 8.48
CA VAL A 13 -11.12 -7.22 7.48
C VAL A 13 -11.61 -7.75 6.13
N GLY A 14 -12.11 -6.84 5.29
CA GLY A 14 -12.47 -7.17 3.92
C GLY A 14 -11.26 -7.62 3.09
N PRO A 15 -11.39 -8.58 2.17
CA PRO A 15 -10.28 -9.02 1.31
C PRO A 15 -9.69 -7.89 0.46
N ARG A 16 -10.51 -6.89 0.09
CA ARG A 16 -10.03 -5.68 -0.60
C ARG A 16 -9.07 -4.90 0.30
N ASP A 17 -9.48 -4.61 1.54
CA ASP A 17 -8.69 -3.79 2.47
C ASP A 17 -7.43 -4.53 2.90
N PHE A 18 -7.50 -5.86 3.06
CA PHE A 18 -6.33 -6.68 3.26
C PHE A 18 -5.34 -6.61 2.10
N ALA A 19 -5.81 -6.72 0.86
CA ALA A 19 -4.96 -6.61 -0.32
C ALA A 19 -4.32 -5.22 -0.44
N ARG A 20 -5.08 -4.16 -0.12
CA ARG A 20 -4.59 -2.77 -0.05
C ARG A 20 -3.47 -2.63 0.98
N ALA A 21 -3.71 -3.07 2.22
CA ALA A 21 -2.72 -3.01 3.29
C ALA A 21 -1.45 -3.82 2.95
N THR A 22 -1.62 -5.02 2.40
CA THR A 22 -0.48 -5.87 1.99
C THR A 22 0.33 -5.22 0.87
N ARG A 23 -0.34 -4.58 -0.11
CA ARG A 23 0.32 -3.85 -1.19
C ARG A 23 1.11 -2.66 -0.65
N LEU A 24 0.51 -1.88 0.24
CA LEU A 24 1.18 -0.75 0.88
C LEU A 24 2.39 -1.21 1.70
N GLN A 25 2.26 -2.28 2.50
CA GLN A 25 3.38 -2.86 3.24
C GLN A 25 4.54 -3.27 2.31
N ARG A 26 4.24 -3.84 1.13
CA ARG A 26 5.25 -4.14 0.11
C ARG A 26 5.92 -2.86 -0.41
N ALA A 27 5.15 -1.81 -0.71
CA ALA A 27 5.72 -0.52 -1.14
C ALA A 27 6.66 0.08 -0.09
N LEU A 28 6.29 0.03 1.20
CA LEU A 28 7.12 0.53 2.30
C LEU A 28 8.46 -0.22 2.43
N ARG A 29 8.47 -1.53 2.19
CA ARG A 29 9.70 -2.35 2.18
C ARG A 29 10.59 -2.01 0.99
N LEU A 30 10.00 -1.81 -0.19
CA LEU A 30 10.74 -1.49 -1.41
C LEU A 30 11.33 -0.07 -1.38
N ALA A 31 10.61 0.88 -0.77
CA ALA A 31 11.04 2.27 -0.67
C ALA A 31 12.39 2.46 0.06
N ALA A 32 12.82 1.49 0.87
CA ALA A 32 14.12 1.56 1.54
C ALA A 32 15.32 1.47 0.59
N ASN A 33 15.15 0.87 -0.60
CA ASN A 33 16.24 0.60 -1.54
C ASN A 33 15.95 1.09 -2.97
N ALA A 34 14.82 1.76 -3.18
CA ALA A 34 14.39 2.18 -4.51
C ALA A 34 14.80 3.64 -4.79
N PRO A 35 15.23 3.95 -6.03
CA PRO A 35 15.67 5.29 -6.40
C PRO A 35 14.51 6.28 -6.61
N SER A 36 13.27 5.79 -6.81
CA SER A 36 12.10 6.65 -6.97
C SER A 36 10.79 5.99 -6.54
N TRP A 37 9.79 6.81 -6.20
CA TRP A 37 8.43 6.33 -5.91
C TRP A 37 7.70 5.73 -7.11
N GLY A 38 8.09 6.10 -8.34
CA GLY A 38 7.56 5.49 -9.56
C GLY A 38 7.96 4.02 -9.68
N GLU A 39 9.22 3.70 -9.40
CA GLU A 39 9.69 2.32 -9.37
C GLU A 39 9.08 1.52 -8.23
N VAL A 40 8.94 2.13 -7.04
CA VAL A 40 8.22 1.50 -5.92
C VAL A 40 6.79 1.16 -6.32
N ALA A 41 6.08 2.07 -7.00
CA ALA A 41 4.71 1.86 -7.43
C ALA A 41 4.60 0.64 -8.37
N ALA A 42 5.43 0.60 -9.42
CA ALA A 42 5.46 -0.51 -10.36
C ALA A 42 5.80 -1.85 -9.67
N ALA A 43 6.85 -1.87 -8.83
CA ALA A 43 7.32 -3.07 -8.16
C ALA A 43 6.38 -3.57 -7.04
N ALA A 44 5.56 -2.68 -6.45
CA ALA A 44 4.54 -3.03 -5.47
C ALA A 44 3.20 -3.43 -6.11
N GLY A 45 3.03 -3.28 -7.43
CA GLY A 45 1.79 -3.64 -8.14
C GLY A 45 0.72 -2.54 -8.11
N TYR A 46 1.14 -1.28 -8.05
CA TYR A 46 0.31 -0.13 -8.37
C TYR A 46 0.30 0.09 -9.89
N TYR A 47 -0.79 0.70 -10.37
CA TYR A 47 -0.92 1.07 -11.77
C TYR A 47 0.09 2.16 -12.16
N ASP A 48 0.22 3.16 -11.29
CA ASP A 48 1.17 4.26 -11.42
C ASP A 48 1.48 4.86 -10.04
N GLN A 49 2.36 5.87 -10.01
CA GLN A 49 2.71 6.58 -8.78
C GLN A 49 1.52 7.36 -8.19
N ALA A 50 0.57 7.84 -9.00
CA ALA A 50 -0.59 8.57 -8.51
C ALA A 50 -1.54 7.67 -7.70
N HIS A 51 -1.71 6.43 -8.13
CA HIS A 51 -2.44 5.39 -7.40
C HIS A 51 -1.74 5.08 -6.07
N LEU A 52 -0.41 4.93 -6.06
CA LEU A 52 0.36 4.76 -4.82
C LEU A 52 0.18 5.97 -3.88
N ASN A 53 0.25 7.20 -4.40
CA ASN A 53 0.03 8.42 -3.62
C ASN A 53 -1.38 8.49 -3.01
N GLY A 54 -2.39 8.00 -3.73
CA GLY A 54 -3.77 7.87 -3.24
C GLY A 54 -3.84 6.91 -2.05
N GLU A 55 -3.29 5.71 -2.19
CA GLU A 55 -3.30 4.72 -1.10
C GLU A 55 -2.54 5.17 0.14
N PHE A 56 -1.43 5.88 -0.02
CA PHE A 56 -0.69 6.48 1.10
C PHE A 56 -1.55 7.48 1.89
N ARG A 57 -2.30 8.34 1.19
CA ARG A 57 -3.22 9.29 1.84
C ARG A 57 -4.36 8.57 2.53
N ASP A 58 -4.97 7.59 1.87
CA ASP A 58 -6.11 6.84 2.40
C ASP A 58 -5.75 6.02 3.66
N LEU A 59 -4.57 5.41 3.69
CA LEU A 59 -4.19 4.45 4.74
C LEU A 59 -3.26 5.04 5.81
N LEU A 60 -2.41 6.01 5.46
CA LEU A 60 -1.42 6.60 6.38
C LEU A 60 -1.67 8.10 6.66
N GLY A 61 -2.60 8.73 5.93
CA GLY A 61 -2.92 10.16 6.09
C GLY A 61 -1.84 11.12 5.59
N LEU A 62 -0.87 10.64 4.81
CA LEU A 62 0.29 11.43 4.36
C LEU A 62 0.76 10.96 2.97
N THR A 63 1.62 11.75 2.31
CA THR A 63 2.19 11.38 1.01
C THR A 63 3.45 10.52 1.18
N PRO A 64 3.87 9.77 0.14
CA PRO A 64 5.10 8.97 0.22
C PRO A 64 6.35 9.80 0.53
N SER A 65 6.48 10.99 -0.07
CA SER A 65 7.60 11.89 0.22
C SER A 65 7.59 12.37 1.68
N ALA A 66 6.41 12.70 2.24
CA ALA A 66 6.29 13.06 3.65
C ALA A 66 6.58 11.88 4.58
N PHE A 67 6.29 10.65 4.15
CA PHE A 67 6.67 9.44 4.87
C PHE A 67 8.20 9.27 4.91
N ALA A 68 8.86 9.39 3.75
CA ALA A 68 10.31 9.26 3.64
C ALA A 68 11.04 10.28 4.51
N ALA A 69 10.61 11.55 4.47
CA ALA A 69 11.19 12.62 5.28
C ALA A 69 11.07 12.42 6.81
N ARG A 70 10.16 11.53 7.27
CA ARG A 70 10.02 11.18 8.70
C ARG A 70 10.87 9.96 9.12
N ARG A 71 11.46 9.25 8.15
CA ARG A 71 12.29 8.06 8.40
C ARG A 71 13.78 8.38 8.51
N GLU A 72 14.18 9.55 8.05
CA GLU A 72 15.50 10.15 8.26
C GLU A 72 15.56 10.85 9.62
#